data_AF-A0A836VE59-F1
#
_entry.id   AF-A0A836VE59-F1
#
_cell.length_a   1.000
_cell.length_b   1.000
_cell.length_c   1.000
_cell.angle_alpha   90.00
_cell.angle_beta   90.00
_cell.angle_gamma   90.00
#
_symmetry.space_group_name_H-M   'P 1'
#
loop_
_entity.id
_entity.type
_entity.pdbx_description
1 polymer ?
#
loop_
_entity_poly.entity_id
_entity_poly.type
_entity_poly.pdbx_seq_one_letter_code
_entity_poly.pdbx_strand_id
1 'polypeptide(L)'
;MMSRSGFAPWEDDLAADWLIDTISESRLPQMIERMLSSPVNKASSSGIRSAAGILILLGNPFIWPIADLRRCQELAASQLEKCLMTETQEDFRSIIQLEIDVLKLMASNASNSELTPKLCELLNKWYR
;
A
#
# COMPACT_ATOMS: atom_id res chain seq x y z
N MET A 1 3.52 33.85 -6.12
CA MET A 1 2.49 33.27 -5.23
C MET A 1 2.15 31.92 -5.83
N MET A 2 2.65 30.84 -5.23
CA MET A 2 2.19 29.49 -5.61
C MET A 2 0.84 29.27 -4.93
N SER A 3 -0.12 28.82 -5.72
CA SER A 3 -1.52 28.66 -5.32
C SER A 3 -1.66 27.38 -4.51
N ARG A 4 -2.13 27.48 -3.27
CA ARG A 4 -2.47 26.33 -2.44
C ARG A 4 -3.65 25.60 -3.10
N SER A 5 -3.41 24.47 -3.75
CA SER A 5 -4.43 23.74 -4.51
C SER A 5 -5.10 22.64 -3.70
N GLY A 6 -5.67 22.97 -2.53
CA GLY A 6 -6.56 22.06 -1.78
C GLY A 6 -6.35 22.04 -0.26
N PHE A 7 -6.93 21.03 0.40
CA PHE A 7 -6.96 20.86 1.86
C PHE A 7 -5.99 19.80 2.40
N ALA A 8 -5.52 18.88 1.56
CA ALA A 8 -4.60 17.82 1.95
C ALA A 8 -3.15 18.35 2.07
N PRO A 9 -2.32 17.74 2.94
CA PRO A 9 -0.97 18.21 3.21
C PRO A 9 0.01 18.03 2.03
N TRP A 10 -0.34 17.23 1.02
CA TRP A 10 0.44 17.01 -0.22
C TRP A 10 -0.12 17.78 -1.43
N GLU A 11 -1.14 18.61 -1.26
CA GLU A 11 -1.76 19.40 -2.34
C GLU A 11 -1.07 20.76 -2.55
N ASP A 12 -0.02 21.03 -1.79
CA ASP A 12 0.94 22.12 -2.02
C ASP A 12 2.16 21.54 -2.74
N ASP A 13 2.55 22.13 -3.87
CA ASP A 13 3.61 21.61 -4.73
C ASP A 13 4.94 21.40 -3.97
N LEU A 14 5.32 22.33 -3.09
CA LEU A 14 6.54 22.19 -2.29
C LEU A 14 6.43 21.06 -1.27
N ALA A 15 5.26 20.86 -0.69
CA ALA A 15 5.02 19.74 0.21
C ALA A 15 5.01 18.39 -0.52
N ALA A 16 4.44 18.33 -1.74
CA ALA A 16 4.46 17.14 -2.59
C ALA A 16 5.90 16.77 -2.97
N ASP A 17 6.69 17.74 -3.44
CA ASP A 17 8.10 17.54 -3.80
C ASP A 17 8.91 17.04 -2.60
N TRP A 18 8.76 17.67 -1.42
CA TRP A 18 9.45 17.24 -0.21
C TRP A 18 9.08 15.80 0.21
N LEU A 19 7.81 15.42 0.08
CA LEU A 19 7.36 14.05 0.39
C LEU A 19 7.93 13.03 -0.60
N ILE A 20 7.93 13.36 -1.91
CA ILE A 20 8.52 12.53 -2.96
C ILE A 20 10.00 12.30 -2.68
N ASP A 21 10.75 13.37 -2.37
CA ASP A 21 12.17 13.30 -2.05
C ASP A 21 12.41 12.45 -0.80
N THR A 22 11.62 12.67 0.26
CA THR A 22 11.73 11.92 1.52
C THR A 22 11.55 10.41 1.30
N ILE A 23 10.52 10.00 0.55
CA ILE A 23 10.29 8.58 0.25
C ILE A 23 11.40 8.03 -0.64
N SER A 24 11.84 8.77 -1.64
CA SER A 24 12.88 8.34 -2.58
C SER A 24 14.24 8.14 -1.89
N GLU A 25 14.65 9.08 -1.03
CA GLU A 25 15.93 9.03 -0.32
C GLU A 25 15.96 7.98 0.80
N SER A 26 14.81 7.68 1.43
CA SER A 26 14.71 6.69 2.51
C SER A 26 15.06 5.26 2.10
N ARG A 27 15.11 4.98 0.78
CA ARG A 27 15.21 3.64 0.19
C ARG A 27 14.05 2.71 0.55
N LEU A 28 12.96 3.26 1.12
CA LEU A 28 11.79 2.50 1.53
C LEU A 28 11.16 1.72 0.36
N PRO A 29 10.97 2.30 -0.84
CA PRO A 29 10.45 1.54 -1.99
C PRO A 29 11.28 0.30 -2.31
N GLN A 30 12.61 0.41 -2.32
CA GLN A 30 13.51 -0.70 -2.63
C GLN A 30 13.53 -1.76 -1.53
N MET A 31 13.36 -1.36 -0.27
CA MET A 31 13.24 -2.30 0.86
C MET A 31 11.94 -3.11 0.77
N ILE A 32 10.82 -2.44 0.47
CA ILE A 32 9.52 -3.08 0.28
C ILE A 32 9.58 -4.04 -0.89
N GLU A 33 10.06 -3.59 -2.06
CA GLU A 33 10.15 -4.43 -3.25
C GLU A 33 10.99 -5.68 -3.01
N ARG A 34 12.13 -5.55 -2.32
CA ARG A 34 12.99 -6.70 -1.96
C ARG A 34 12.27 -7.70 -1.06
N MET A 35 11.53 -7.21 -0.07
CA MET A 35 10.74 -8.07 0.81
C MET A 35 9.62 -8.79 0.04
N LEU A 36 8.89 -8.07 -0.81
CA LEU A 36 7.83 -8.64 -1.63
C LEU A 36 8.34 -9.59 -2.72
N SER A 37 9.61 -9.44 -3.13
CA SER A 37 10.24 -10.35 -4.09
C SER A 37 10.77 -11.62 -3.41
N SER A 38 10.74 -11.69 -2.08
CA SER A 38 11.20 -12.86 -1.34
C SER A 38 10.20 -14.03 -1.49
N PRO A 39 10.67 -15.28 -1.57
CA PRO A 39 9.79 -16.43 -1.63
C PRO A 39 8.95 -16.54 -0.35
N VAL A 40 7.66 -16.86 -0.51
CA VAL A 40 6.74 -17.01 0.63
C VAL A 40 7.06 -18.30 1.38
N ASN A 41 7.38 -18.15 2.65
CA ASN A 41 7.56 -19.24 3.61
C ASN A 41 7.25 -18.72 5.03
N LYS A 42 7.29 -19.60 6.03
CA LYS A 42 6.96 -19.24 7.41
C LYS A 42 7.83 -18.11 7.98
N ALA A 43 9.09 -18.00 7.56
CA ALA A 43 10.01 -16.97 8.03
C ALA A 43 9.82 -15.62 7.32
N SER A 44 9.38 -15.62 6.06
CA SER A 44 9.19 -14.40 5.27
C SER A 44 7.77 -13.85 5.27
N SER A 45 6.76 -14.67 5.61
CA SER A 45 5.34 -14.28 5.58
C SER A 45 5.05 -13.02 6.41
N SER A 46 5.59 -12.92 7.62
CA SER A 46 5.45 -11.72 8.47
C SER A 46 6.09 -10.48 7.85
N GLY A 47 7.25 -10.64 7.19
CA GLY A 47 7.93 -9.57 6.48
C GLY A 47 7.14 -9.10 5.26
N ILE A 48 6.60 -10.02 4.47
CA ILE A 48 5.74 -9.73 3.31
C ILE A 48 4.49 -8.97 3.74
N ARG A 49 3.81 -9.44 4.80
CA ARG A 49 2.65 -8.73 5.36
C ARG A 49 3.00 -7.34 5.86
N SER A 50 4.16 -7.18 6.50
CA SER A 50 4.62 -5.85 6.95
C SER A 50 4.89 -4.91 5.78
N ALA A 51 5.55 -5.40 4.72
CA ALA A 51 5.81 -4.62 3.51
C ALA A 51 4.51 -4.20 2.81
N ALA A 52 3.53 -5.11 2.74
CA ALA A 52 2.19 -4.83 2.23
C ALA A 52 1.46 -3.78 3.09
N GLY A 53 1.53 -3.89 4.42
CA GLY A 53 0.95 -2.92 5.35
C GLY A 53 1.52 -1.51 5.18
N ILE A 54 2.81 -1.37 4.88
CA ILE A 54 3.40 -0.05 4.57
C ILE A 54 2.79 0.56 3.31
N LEU A 55 2.55 -0.25 2.27
CA LEU A 55 1.88 0.23 1.05
C LEU A 55 0.42 0.63 1.32
N ILE A 56 -0.28 -0.04 2.24
CA ILE A 56 -1.63 0.35 2.66
C ILE A 56 -1.60 1.69 3.41
N LEU A 57 -0.64 1.88 4.30
CA LEU A 57 -0.52 3.08 5.14
C LEU A 57 -0.02 4.30 4.37
N LEU A 58 0.96 4.11 3.49
CA LEU A 58 1.73 5.20 2.89
C LEU A 58 1.64 5.25 1.36
N GLY A 59 1.05 4.24 0.71
CA GLY A 59 0.97 4.12 -0.75
C GLY A 59 -0.05 5.06 -1.37
N ASN A 60 0.20 6.37 -1.26
CA ASN A 60 -0.59 7.41 -1.89
C ASN A 60 0.08 7.85 -3.21
N PRO A 61 -0.66 7.88 -4.34
CA PRO A 61 -0.09 8.17 -5.66
C PRO A 61 0.50 9.59 -5.80
N PHE A 62 0.13 10.52 -4.92
CA PHE A 62 0.67 11.89 -4.95
C PHE A 62 2.04 12.01 -4.25
N ILE A 63 2.44 11.02 -3.45
CA ILE A 63 3.66 11.08 -2.62
C ILE A 63 4.61 9.93 -2.89
N TRP A 64 4.09 8.80 -3.36
CA TRP A 64 4.90 7.64 -3.72
C TRP A 64 5.41 7.80 -5.15
N PRO A 65 6.64 7.36 -5.48
CA PRO A 65 7.11 7.33 -6.86
C PRO A 65 6.11 6.60 -7.77
N ILE A 66 5.40 7.35 -8.62
CA ILE A 66 4.19 6.90 -9.33
C ILE A 66 4.45 5.67 -10.21
N ALA A 67 5.63 5.58 -10.81
CA ALA A 67 6.02 4.46 -11.66
C ALA A 67 6.10 3.12 -10.90
N ASP A 68 6.34 3.15 -9.58
CA ASP A 68 6.52 1.95 -8.77
C ASP A 68 5.30 1.59 -7.92
N LEU A 69 4.46 2.55 -7.55
CA LEU A 69 3.40 2.32 -6.55
C LEU A 69 2.42 1.22 -6.97
N ARG A 70 1.83 1.33 -8.15
CA ARG A 70 0.82 0.36 -8.62
C ARG A 70 1.41 -1.04 -8.77
N ARG A 71 2.59 -1.15 -9.38
CA ARG A 71 3.32 -2.41 -9.53
C ARG A 71 3.60 -3.05 -8.17
N CYS A 72 4.02 -2.25 -7.19
CA CYS A 72 4.26 -2.70 -5.82
C CYS A 72 2.98 -3.16 -5.12
N GLN A 73 1.85 -2.47 -5.30
CA GLN A 73 0.56 -2.86 -4.75
C GLN A 73 0.06 -4.17 -5.36
N GLU A 74 0.16 -4.35 -6.68
CA GLU A 74 -0.18 -5.59 -7.37
C GLU A 74 0.72 -6.76 -6.92
N LEU A 75 2.03 -6.51 -6.79
CA LEU A 75 2.98 -7.49 -6.27
C LEU A 75 2.66 -7.87 -4.81
N ALA A 76 2.36 -6.89 -3.97
CA ALA A 76 1.99 -7.13 -2.57
C ALA A 76 0.73 -7.99 -2.47
N ALA A 77 -0.32 -7.66 -3.22
CA ALA A 77 -1.54 -8.47 -3.27
C ALA A 77 -1.24 -9.91 -3.69
N SER A 78 -0.43 -10.12 -4.74
CA SER A 78 -0.06 -11.47 -5.21
C SER A 78 0.73 -12.27 -4.16
N GLN A 79 1.61 -11.62 -3.40
CA GLN A 79 2.38 -12.30 -2.35
C GLN A 79 1.53 -12.61 -1.12
N LEU A 80 0.58 -11.73 -0.78
CA LEU A 80 -0.39 -11.99 0.28
C LEU A 80 -1.32 -13.15 -0.08
N GLU A 81 -1.73 -13.31 -1.34
CA GLU A 81 -2.49 -14.48 -1.78
C GLU A 81 -1.75 -15.79 -1.50
N LYS A 82 -0.42 -15.81 -1.71
CA LYS A 82 0.42 -16.95 -1.36
C LYS A 82 0.52 -17.14 0.15
N CYS A 83 0.62 -16.05 0.93
CA CYS A 83 0.60 -16.13 2.40
C CYS A 83 -0.71 -16.74 2.91
N LEU A 84 -1.85 -16.31 2.33
CA LEU A 84 -3.19 -16.79 2.63
C LEU A 84 -3.35 -18.30 2.39
N MET A 85 -2.73 -18.83 1.33
CA MET A 85 -2.75 -20.28 1.04
C MET A 85 -2.02 -21.10 2.11
N THR A 86 -1.05 -20.50 2.81
CA THR A 86 -0.24 -21.18 3.84
C THR A 86 -0.73 -20.93 5.27
N GLU A 87 -1.59 -19.93 5.48
CA GLU A 87 -2.12 -19.56 6.79
C GLU A 87 -3.26 -20.50 7.19
N THR A 88 -3.20 -21.05 8.41
CA THR A 88 -4.19 -22.00 8.93
C THR A 88 -5.13 -21.37 9.95
N GLN A 89 -4.78 -20.22 10.51
CA GLN A 89 -5.58 -19.52 11.50
C GLN A 89 -6.60 -18.60 10.82
N GLU A 90 -7.89 -18.86 11.02
CA GLU A 90 -8.98 -18.19 10.31
C GLU A 90 -9.04 -16.68 10.53
N ASP A 91 -8.73 -16.22 11.75
CA ASP A 91 -8.64 -14.79 12.06
C ASP A 91 -7.57 -14.10 11.21
N PHE A 92 -6.40 -14.73 11.07
CA PHE A 92 -5.33 -14.20 10.23
C PHE A 92 -5.65 -14.29 8.75
N ARG A 93 -6.31 -15.37 8.29
CA ARG A 93 -6.78 -15.50 6.91
C ARG A 93 -7.73 -14.35 6.54
N SER A 94 -8.65 -14.01 7.43
CA SER A 94 -9.62 -12.92 7.25
C SER A 94 -8.92 -11.56 7.10
N ILE A 95 -7.92 -11.29 7.94
CA ILE A 95 -7.15 -10.04 7.85
C ILE A 95 -6.27 -9.99 6.60
N ILE A 96 -5.61 -11.09 6.22
CA ILE A 96 -4.83 -11.17 4.98
C ILE A 96 -5.73 -10.93 3.77
N GLN A 97 -6.95 -11.49 3.76
CA GLN A 97 -7.91 -11.23 2.68
C GLN A 97 -8.30 -9.75 2.61
N LEU A 98 -8.51 -9.11 3.75
CA LEU A 98 -8.79 -7.68 3.81
C LEU A 98 -7.62 -6.84 3.26
N GLU A 99 -6.39 -7.18 3.59
CA GLU A 99 -5.18 -6.54 3.06
C GLU A 99 -5.10 -6.67 1.53
N ILE A 100 -5.40 -7.86 0.99
CA ILE A 100 -5.48 -8.11 -0.46
C ILE A 100 -6.53 -7.22 -1.11
N ASP A 101 -7.73 -7.15 -0.53
CA ASP A 101 -8.85 -6.38 -1.10
C ASP A 101 -8.54 -4.88 -1.12
N VAL A 102 -7.93 -4.35 -0.06
CA VAL A 102 -7.45 -2.97 0.02
C VAL A 102 -6.43 -2.68 -1.08
N LEU A 103 -5.38 -3.50 -1.20
CA LEU A 103 -4.31 -3.30 -2.18
C LEU A 103 -4.81 -3.39 -3.61
N LYS A 104 -5.70 -4.35 -3.91
CA LYS A 104 -6.33 -4.47 -5.24
C LYS A 104 -7.20 -3.25 -5.56
N LEU A 105 -7.91 -2.73 -4.57
CA LEU A 105 -8.73 -1.53 -4.73
C LEU A 105 -7.85 -0.30 -5.00
N MET A 106 -6.76 -0.13 -4.24
CA MET A 106 -5.79 0.95 -4.42
C MET A 106 -5.06 0.88 -5.77
N ALA A 107 -4.75 -0.32 -6.27
CA ALA A 107 -4.11 -0.53 -7.58
C ALA A 107 -5.06 -0.33 -8.77
N SER A 108 -6.37 -0.26 -8.53
CA SER A 108 -7.37 -0.14 -9.61
C SER A 108 -7.41 1.27 -10.19
N ASN A 109 -7.65 1.38 -11.50
CA ASN A 109 -7.79 2.65 -12.22
C ASN A 109 -9.18 3.32 -11.98
N ALA A 110 -9.91 2.95 -10.94
CA ALA A 110 -11.24 3.51 -10.71
C ALA A 110 -11.14 4.99 -10.31
N SER A 111 -12.20 5.74 -10.56
CA SER A 111 -12.25 7.15 -10.21
C SER A 111 -12.13 7.33 -8.69
N ASN A 112 -11.37 8.34 -8.23
CA ASN A 112 -11.17 8.60 -6.80
C ASN A 112 -12.49 8.74 -6.01
N SER A 113 -13.57 9.21 -6.65
CA SER A 113 -14.91 9.36 -6.06
C SER A 113 -15.61 8.04 -5.72
N GLU A 114 -15.31 6.96 -6.44
CA GLU A 114 -15.91 5.63 -6.20
C GLU A 114 -15.04 4.80 -5.25
N LEU A 115 -13.73 5.03 -5.29
CA LEU A 115 -12.75 4.34 -4.45
C LEU A 115 -12.86 4.75 -2.98
N THR A 116 -13.13 6.03 -2.70
CA THR A 116 -13.03 6.59 -1.35
C THR A 116 -13.96 5.93 -0.33
N PRO A 117 -15.28 5.75 -0.57
CA PRO A 117 -16.16 5.16 0.44
C PRO A 117 -15.81 3.70 0.75
N LYS A 118 -15.52 2.91 -0.30
CA LYS A 118 -15.19 1.49 -0.16
C LYS A 118 -13.82 1.29 0.48
N LEU A 119 -12.83 2.11 0.11
CA LEU A 119 -11.50 2.08 0.72
C LEU A 119 -11.59 2.48 2.20
N CYS A 120 -12.33 3.53 2.55
CA CYS A 120 -12.57 3.91 3.93
C CYS A 120 -13.23 2.79 4.74
N GLU A 121 -14.21 2.09 4.18
CA GLU A 121 -14.83 0.94 4.84
C GLU A 121 -13.82 -0.17 5.13
N LEU A 122 -13.01 -0.56 4.13
CA LEU A 122 -12.02 -1.62 4.28
C LEU A 122 -10.90 -1.22 5.27
N LEU A 123 -10.41 0.01 5.21
CA LEU A 123 -9.40 0.52 6.15
C LEU A 123 -9.94 0.55 7.57
N ASN A 124 -11.20 0.96 7.78
CA ASN A 124 -11.82 0.94 9.10
C ASN A 124 -11.93 -0.47 9.70
N LYS A 125 -12.11 -1.50 8.84
CA LYS A 125 -12.06 -2.90 9.28
C LYS A 125 -10.64 -3.36 9.58
N TRP A 126 -9.64 -2.83 8.88
CA TRP A 126 -8.24 -3.23 9.02
C TRP A 126 -7.56 -2.63 10.25
N TYR A 127 -7.96 -1.42 10.65
CA TYR A 127 -7.43 -0.76 11.86
C TYR A 127 -7.98 -1.28 13.20
N ARG A 128 -8.99 -2.16 13.19
CA ARG A 128 -9.67 -2.67 14.38
C ARG A 128 -9.26 -4.10 14.69
#